data_AF-A0A972ZXX6-F1
#
_entry.id   AF-A0A972ZXX6-F1
#
_cell.length_a   1.000
_cell.length_b   1.000
_cell.length_c   1.000
_cell.angle_alpha   90.00
_cell.angle_beta   90.00
_cell.angle_gamma   90.00
#
_symmetry.space_group_name_H-M   'P 1'
#
loop_
_entity.id
_entity.type
_entity.pdbx_description
1 polymer ?
#
loop_
_entity_poly.entity_id
_entity_poly.type
_entity_poly.pdbx_seq_one_letter_code
_entity_poly.pdbx_strand_id
1 'polypeptide(L)'
;MLRRMIFMVVLLTASVNAIPLVQTSPHPQVKFDFGIASYAFRNQTLDDVILCAQKTNVKKLALKSMHLPLDSTSEQIKAVSKKIKDAGLTLYAGAVITMKTADQVEQAFAYAQHAGMTVIVGVPEPDLLDLVEQKVQATGVRVAIHIHGNRKNLYPDAASVYSLIKDRDPGLGICVDVGHTIRLNQDPAAAIRKYSDRIMDIQLWDSSSASNEGKAILAGYGILNTADILQALIDIGYAGTVSVEYWADAKAPQYGTAHTIGYCEGILSMLSRHPAQPHNTLSQQEKANGWQLLFDGKTTRAWRAINSTTFPKQGWAVKNGELQVNASDGGESANGGDIVTQKKYSRFELTWEWKMLTTGGNSGLKYFVVEGLSSNTKYGYGLEYQ
;
A
#
# COMPACT_ATOMS: atom_id res chain seq x y z
N MET A 1 22.27 16.71 17.48
CA MET A 1 20.83 16.95 17.26
C MET A 1 20.49 16.57 15.83
N LEU A 2 19.59 15.60 15.67
CA LEU A 2 19.01 15.22 14.38
C LEU A 2 18.24 16.43 13.82
N ARG A 3 18.48 16.86 12.58
CA ARG A 3 17.76 17.98 11.96
C ARG A 3 16.91 17.46 10.80
N ARG A 4 15.60 17.61 10.91
CA ARG A 4 14.61 17.15 9.93
C ARG A 4 14.23 18.34 9.02
N MET A 5 14.14 18.16 7.71
CA MET A 5 13.99 19.23 6.71
C MET A 5 12.92 18.90 5.66
N ILE A 6 12.12 19.88 5.23
CA ILE A 6 11.14 19.68 4.13
C ILE A 6 11.55 20.52 2.89
N PHE A 7 11.37 20.00 1.68
CA PHE A 7 11.65 20.64 0.38
C PHE A 7 10.50 20.44 -0.66
N MET A 8 10.62 21.13 -1.81
CA MET A 8 10.08 20.84 -3.17
C MET A 8 8.97 21.73 -3.77
N VAL A 9 9.18 22.11 -5.04
CA VAL A 9 8.56 21.62 -6.30
C VAL A 9 9.44 22.19 -7.42
N VAL A 10 9.86 21.38 -8.41
CA VAL A 10 10.66 21.81 -9.57
C VAL A 10 9.87 21.56 -10.85
N LEU A 11 9.62 22.59 -11.68
CA LEU A 11 8.86 22.42 -12.91
C LEU A 11 9.19 23.28 -14.10
N LEU A 12 8.73 22.79 -15.25
CA LEU A 12 9.11 23.21 -16.57
C LEU A 12 7.89 23.20 -17.48
N THR A 13 7.57 24.34 -18.09
CA THR A 13 6.26 24.59 -18.70
C THR A 13 6.12 24.13 -20.15
N ALA A 14 4.98 23.51 -20.46
CA ALA A 14 4.13 23.88 -21.59
C ALA A 14 2.67 23.89 -21.13
N SER A 15 1.90 24.86 -21.62
CA SER A 15 0.56 25.23 -21.16
C SER A 15 -0.49 24.15 -21.41
N VAL A 16 -1.06 23.61 -20.33
CA VAL A 16 -2.36 22.94 -20.33
C VAL A 16 -3.14 23.43 -19.11
N ASN A 17 -4.43 23.71 -19.30
CA ASN A 17 -5.35 24.20 -18.27
C ASN A 17 -5.20 23.40 -16.97
N ALA A 18 -4.76 24.08 -15.91
CA ALA A 18 -4.65 23.49 -14.60
C ALA A 18 -6.05 23.15 -14.09
N ILE A 19 -6.33 21.85 -13.95
CA ILE A 19 -7.44 21.40 -13.12
C ILE A 19 -7.08 21.81 -11.68
N PRO A 20 -7.92 22.58 -10.97
CA PRO A 20 -7.64 22.93 -9.59
C PRO A 20 -7.54 21.64 -8.78
N LEU A 21 -6.51 21.53 -7.94
CA LEU A 21 -6.46 20.54 -6.87
C LEU A 21 -7.72 20.73 -6.03
N VAL A 22 -8.67 19.83 -6.19
CA VAL A 22 -9.90 19.77 -5.40
C VAL A 22 -9.49 19.68 -3.94
N GLN A 23 -9.94 20.63 -3.11
CA GLN A 23 -9.91 20.47 -1.67
C GLN A 23 -10.81 19.29 -1.32
N THR A 24 -10.22 18.13 -1.05
CA THR A 24 -10.95 17.03 -0.43
C THR A 24 -11.04 17.32 1.06
N SER A 25 -12.24 17.10 1.60
CA SER A 25 -12.57 17.05 3.03
C SER A 25 -11.49 16.32 3.84
N PRO A 26 -11.35 16.55 5.16
CA PRO A 26 -10.42 15.77 5.99
C PRO A 26 -10.64 14.28 5.72
N HIS A 27 -9.63 13.63 5.13
CA HIS A 27 -9.72 12.22 4.79
C HIS A 27 -10.05 11.45 6.08
N PRO A 28 -11.06 10.57 6.08
CA PRO A 28 -11.33 9.69 7.21
C PRO A 28 -10.05 8.96 7.59
N GLN A 29 -9.77 8.83 8.89
CA GLN A 29 -8.61 8.09 9.37
C GLN A 29 -8.65 6.66 8.82
N VAL A 30 -7.49 6.13 8.38
CA VAL A 30 -7.34 4.72 8.01
C VAL A 30 -7.71 3.85 9.23
N LYS A 31 -8.72 2.97 9.06
CA LYS A 31 -9.22 2.10 10.14
C LYS A 31 -8.88 0.62 9.95
N PHE A 32 -8.40 0.24 8.76
CA PHE A 32 -7.99 -1.13 8.47
C PHE A 32 -6.50 -1.32 8.76
N ASP A 33 -6.11 -2.58 8.94
CA ASP A 33 -4.71 -2.98 9.07
C ASP A 33 -4.25 -3.76 7.84
N PHE A 34 -2.95 -3.71 7.53
CA PHE A 34 -2.37 -4.69 6.64
C PHE A 34 -2.19 -6.04 7.33
N GLY A 35 -2.37 -7.11 6.55
CA GLY A 35 -2.09 -8.49 6.93
C GLY A 35 -1.28 -9.21 5.86
N ILE A 36 -0.83 -10.42 6.19
CA ILE A 36 -0.22 -11.34 5.21
C ILE A 36 -1.13 -12.55 5.04
N ALA A 37 -1.55 -12.80 3.79
CA ALA A 37 -2.10 -14.09 3.40
C ALA A 37 -0.92 -15.05 3.14
N SER A 38 -0.80 -16.10 3.96
CA SER A 38 0.39 -16.95 3.97
C SER A 38 0.61 -17.72 2.66
N TYR A 39 -0.34 -17.72 1.73
CA TYR A 39 -0.16 -18.34 0.41
C TYR A 39 0.99 -17.72 -0.39
N ALA A 40 1.29 -16.45 -0.14
CA ALA A 40 2.50 -15.81 -0.65
C ALA A 40 3.75 -16.66 -0.35
N PHE A 41 3.78 -17.28 0.83
CA PHE A 41 4.85 -18.09 1.38
C PHE A 41 4.62 -19.61 1.20
N ARG A 42 3.81 -20.05 0.23
CA ARG A 42 3.43 -21.48 0.06
C ARG A 42 4.58 -22.49 -0.05
N ASN A 43 5.80 -22.05 -0.34
CA ASN A 43 7.00 -22.88 -0.41
C ASN A 43 8.01 -22.59 0.72
N GLN A 44 7.61 -21.82 1.74
CA GLN A 44 8.43 -21.40 2.86
C GLN A 44 7.82 -21.90 4.18
N THR A 45 8.51 -21.68 5.29
CA THR A 45 8.03 -22.10 6.61
C THR A 45 7.15 -21.03 7.26
N LEU A 46 6.39 -21.40 8.28
CA LEU A 46 5.66 -20.44 9.10
C LEU A 46 6.60 -19.41 9.78
N ASP A 47 7.83 -19.81 10.11
CA ASP A 47 8.82 -18.89 10.68
C ASP A 47 9.22 -17.79 9.70
N ASP A 48 9.28 -18.10 8.39
CA ASP A 48 9.55 -17.11 7.35
C ASP A 48 8.39 -16.10 7.21
N VAL A 49 7.15 -16.57 7.35
CA VAL A 49 5.94 -15.71 7.38
C VAL A 49 5.99 -14.76 8.57
N ILE A 50 6.26 -15.30 9.77
CA ILE A 50 6.35 -14.52 11.02
C ILE A 50 7.47 -13.48 10.91
N LEU A 51 8.65 -13.87 10.41
CA LEU A 51 9.79 -12.97 10.23
C LEU A 51 9.43 -11.83 9.26
N CYS A 52 8.79 -12.13 8.13
CA CYS A 52 8.37 -11.10 7.18
C CYS A 52 7.37 -10.12 7.81
N ALA A 53 6.38 -10.63 8.55
CA ALA A 53 5.40 -9.79 9.25
C ALA A 53 6.09 -8.83 10.24
N GLN A 54 7.03 -9.34 11.04
CA GLN A 54 7.79 -8.54 11.99
C GLN A 54 8.65 -7.47 11.31
N LYS A 55 9.33 -7.82 10.21
CA LYS A 55 10.20 -6.89 9.46
C LYS A 55 9.42 -5.82 8.70
N THR A 56 8.16 -6.08 8.36
CA THR A 56 7.26 -5.15 7.68
C THR A 56 6.29 -4.44 8.63
N ASN A 57 6.41 -4.69 9.94
CA ASN A 57 5.52 -4.16 10.98
C ASN A 57 4.03 -4.53 10.81
N VAL A 58 3.72 -5.57 10.03
CA VAL A 58 2.38 -6.15 9.93
C VAL A 58 2.02 -6.90 11.21
N LYS A 59 0.75 -6.84 11.62
CA LYS A 59 0.27 -7.45 12.87
C LYS A 59 -0.68 -8.63 12.68
N LYS A 60 -1.21 -8.85 11.48
CA LYS A 60 -2.26 -9.83 11.22
C LYS A 60 -1.83 -10.87 10.19
N LEU A 61 -2.12 -12.14 10.47
CA LEU A 61 -1.86 -13.26 9.57
C LEU A 61 -3.16 -14.00 9.23
N ALA A 62 -3.33 -14.32 7.94
CA ALA A 62 -4.27 -15.32 7.46
C ALA A 62 -3.49 -16.55 7.00
N LEU A 63 -3.67 -17.69 7.68
CA LEU A 63 -2.93 -18.91 7.35
C LEU A 63 -3.69 -19.81 6.38
N LYS A 64 -2.94 -20.36 5.44
CA LYS A 64 -3.35 -21.41 4.50
C LYS A 64 -2.84 -22.77 4.99
N SER A 65 -3.43 -23.84 4.48
CA SER A 65 -3.24 -25.21 5.00
C SER A 65 -1.79 -25.71 5.03
N MET A 66 -0.89 -25.19 4.20
CA MET A 66 0.53 -25.56 4.25
C MET A 66 1.27 -25.04 5.49
N HIS A 67 0.72 -24.03 6.18
CA HIS A 67 1.29 -23.48 7.42
C HIS A 67 0.54 -23.92 8.67
N LEU A 68 -0.76 -24.20 8.53
CA LEU A 68 -1.58 -24.81 9.58
C LEU A 68 -2.66 -25.68 8.92
N PRO A 69 -2.45 -27.00 8.80
CA PRO A 69 -3.40 -27.91 8.18
C PRO A 69 -4.75 -27.94 8.90
N LEU A 70 -5.84 -28.10 8.14
CA LEU A 70 -7.21 -28.11 8.68
C LEU A 70 -7.50 -29.35 9.55
N ASP A 71 -6.79 -30.45 9.30
CA ASP A 71 -6.85 -31.72 10.03
C ASP A 71 -5.86 -31.78 11.23
N SER A 72 -5.22 -30.66 11.57
CA SER A 72 -4.38 -30.55 12.77
C SER A 72 -5.22 -30.78 14.04
N THR A 73 -4.61 -31.38 15.06
CA THR A 73 -5.27 -31.57 16.35
C THR A 73 -5.47 -30.23 17.09
N SER A 74 -6.36 -30.21 18.08
CA SER A 74 -6.61 -29.00 18.89
C SER A 74 -5.33 -28.46 19.54
N GLU A 75 -4.44 -29.36 19.95
CA GLU A 75 -3.17 -29.06 20.61
C GLU A 75 -2.19 -28.42 19.62
N GLN A 76 -2.10 -28.96 18.39
CA GLN A 76 -1.27 -28.41 17.33
C GLN A 76 -1.75 -27.01 16.92
N ILE A 77 -3.07 -26.84 16.75
CA ILE A 77 -3.69 -25.54 16.41
C ILE A 77 -3.38 -24.50 17.50
N LYS A 78 -3.57 -24.85 18.77
CA LYS A 78 -3.26 -23.97 19.90
C LYS A 78 -1.77 -23.65 19.99
N ALA A 79 -0.90 -24.61 19.71
CA ALA A 79 0.55 -24.39 19.70
C ALA A 79 0.97 -23.39 18.61
N VAL A 80 0.45 -23.52 17.38
CA VAL A 80 0.71 -22.56 16.30
C VAL A 80 0.14 -21.18 16.62
N SER A 81 -1.08 -21.12 17.16
CA SER A 81 -1.71 -19.85 17.57
C SER A 81 -0.91 -19.16 18.67
N LYS A 82 -0.40 -19.93 19.64
CA LYS A 82 0.49 -19.42 20.69
C LYS A 82 1.80 -18.90 20.10
N LYS A 83 2.43 -19.63 19.18
CA LYS A 83 3.67 -19.21 18.50
C LYS A 83 3.50 -17.85 17.81
N ILE A 84 2.39 -17.64 17.11
CA ILE A 84 2.07 -16.38 16.43
C ILE A 84 1.83 -15.26 17.44
N LYS A 85 1.08 -15.54 18.52
CA LYS A 85 0.83 -14.58 19.60
C LYS A 85 2.11 -14.17 20.32
N ASP A 86 2.98 -15.11 20.65
CA ASP A 86 4.27 -14.87 21.29
C ASP A 86 5.19 -14.02 20.40
N ALA A 87 5.03 -14.09 19.07
CA ALA A 87 5.72 -13.24 18.10
C ALA A 87 5.13 -11.82 17.99
N GLY A 88 4.10 -11.48 18.77
CA GLY A 88 3.42 -10.19 18.75
C GLY A 88 2.43 -10.01 17.58
N LEU A 89 1.95 -11.11 17.02
CA LEU A 89 1.06 -11.13 15.86
C LEU A 89 -0.31 -11.72 16.23
N THR A 90 -1.31 -11.45 15.38
CA THR A 90 -2.67 -11.96 15.50
C THR A 90 -2.97 -12.92 14.35
N LEU A 91 -3.29 -14.17 14.68
CA LEU A 91 -3.88 -15.12 13.74
C LEU A 91 -5.37 -14.80 13.61
N TYR A 92 -5.73 -13.93 12.66
CA TYR A 92 -7.11 -13.45 12.58
C TYR A 92 -8.01 -14.38 11.75
N ALA A 93 -7.42 -15.10 10.78
CA ALA A 93 -8.17 -15.98 9.88
C ALA A 93 -7.40 -17.23 9.40
N GLY A 94 -8.18 -18.23 9.01
CA GLY A 94 -7.77 -19.29 8.10
C GLY A 94 -8.30 -18.97 6.70
N ALA A 95 -7.47 -19.11 5.68
CA ALA A 95 -7.79 -18.73 4.31
C ALA A 95 -7.15 -19.71 3.32
N VAL A 96 -7.67 -20.00 2.13
CA VAL A 96 -9.10 -20.11 1.87
C VAL A 96 -9.52 -21.52 2.28
N ILE A 97 -10.63 -21.66 3.01
CA ILE A 97 -11.13 -22.96 3.46
C ILE A 97 -12.35 -23.36 2.62
N THR A 98 -12.21 -24.40 1.82
CA THR A 98 -13.31 -24.96 1.01
C THR A 98 -14.23 -25.81 1.89
N MET A 99 -15.55 -25.65 1.74
CA MET A 99 -16.55 -26.42 2.48
C MET A 99 -17.60 -26.98 1.52
N LYS A 100 -17.49 -28.27 1.21
CA LYS A 100 -18.37 -29.01 0.27
C LYS A 100 -19.37 -29.93 0.97
N THR A 101 -19.18 -30.16 2.26
CA THR A 101 -20.06 -31.01 3.07
C THR A 101 -20.32 -30.35 4.42
N ALA A 102 -21.39 -30.79 5.10
CA ALA A 102 -21.69 -30.35 6.46
C ALA A 102 -20.50 -30.60 7.42
N ASP A 103 -19.85 -31.76 7.33
CA ASP A 103 -18.68 -32.09 8.15
C ASP A 103 -17.52 -31.12 7.94
N GLN A 104 -17.32 -30.63 6.70
CA GLN A 104 -16.28 -29.64 6.42
C GLN A 104 -16.63 -28.26 6.98
N VAL A 105 -17.92 -27.90 7.03
CA VAL A 105 -18.36 -26.69 7.75
C VAL A 105 -18.07 -26.84 9.24
N GLU A 106 -18.47 -27.96 9.86
CA GLU A 106 -18.18 -28.24 11.27
C GLU A 106 -16.68 -28.16 11.58
N GLN A 107 -15.86 -28.81 10.75
CA GLN A 107 -14.41 -28.80 10.89
C GLN A 107 -13.83 -27.38 10.78
N ALA A 108 -14.30 -26.57 9.82
CA ALA A 108 -13.81 -25.21 9.63
C ALA A 108 -14.08 -24.31 10.85
N PHE A 109 -15.28 -24.40 11.43
CA PHE A 109 -15.64 -23.63 12.61
C PHE A 109 -14.90 -24.11 13.87
N ALA A 110 -14.81 -25.42 14.09
CA ALA A 110 -14.03 -25.97 15.21
C ALA A 110 -12.55 -25.58 15.11
N TYR A 111 -11.98 -25.65 13.90
CA TYR A 111 -10.61 -25.21 13.61
C TYR A 111 -10.40 -23.73 13.97
N ALA A 112 -11.29 -22.85 13.50
CA ALA A 112 -11.21 -21.41 13.78
C ALA A 112 -11.33 -21.10 15.28
N GLN A 113 -12.26 -21.76 15.99
CA GLN A 113 -12.43 -21.59 17.43
C GLN A 113 -11.19 -22.07 18.21
N HIS A 114 -10.63 -23.23 17.87
CA HIS A 114 -9.40 -23.71 18.49
C HIS A 114 -8.20 -22.78 18.25
N ALA A 115 -8.16 -22.13 17.09
CA ALA A 115 -7.12 -21.17 16.73
C ALA A 115 -7.33 -19.76 17.33
N GLY A 116 -8.53 -19.47 17.86
CA GLY A 116 -8.90 -18.13 18.29
C GLY A 116 -9.06 -17.14 17.13
N MET A 117 -9.38 -17.63 15.93
CA MET A 117 -9.66 -16.81 14.74
C MET A 117 -11.02 -16.14 14.87
N THR A 118 -11.17 -14.96 14.26
CA THR A 118 -12.45 -14.21 14.25
C THR A 118 -13.13 -14.24 12.89
N VAL A 119 -12.41 -14.66 11.85
CA VAL A 119 -12.87 -14.76 10.46
C VAL A 119 -12.40 -16.08 9.87
N ILE A 120 -13.26 -16.75 9.13
CA ILE A 120 -12.91 -17.79 8.17
C ILE A 120 -13.00 -17.15 6.79
N VAL A 121 -11.90 -17.14 6.04
CA VAL A 121 -11.97 -16.82 4.62
C VAL A 121 -12.29 -18.12 3.89
N GLY A 122 -13.54 -18.26 3.43
CA GLY A 122 -14.12 -19.55 3.08
C GLY A 122 -14.70 -19.64 1.67
N VAL A 123 -14.96 -20.87 1.23
CA VAL A 123 -15.63 -21.19 -0.05
C VAL A 123 -16.67 -22.28 0.22
N PRO A 124 -17.79 -21.96 0.87
CA PRO A 124 -18.87 -22.93 1.07
C PRO A 124 -19.59 -23.23 -0.23
N GLU A 125 -20.13 -24.44 -0.41
CA GLU A 125 -21.15 -24.67 -1.44
C GLU A 125 -22.42 -23.86 -1.11
N PRO A 126 -23.15 -23.31 -2.10
CA PRO A 126 -24.29 -22.43 -1.84
C PRO A 126 -25.42 -23.07 -1.01
N ASP A 127 -25.61 -24.38 -1.12
CA ASP A 127 -26.61 -25.16 -0.37
C ASP A 127 -26.24 -25.34 1.12
N LEU A 128 -24.98 -25.09 1.48
CA LEU A 128 -24.51 -25.13 2.87
C LEU A 128 -24.63 -23.79 3.60
N LEU A 129 -25.03 -22.70 2.92
CA LEU A 129 -25.06 -21.37 3.52
C LEU A 129 -25.95 -21.27 4.76
N ASP A 130 -27.05 -22.02 4.82
CA ASP A 130 -27.93 -22.05 6.00
C ASP A 130 -27.20 -22.65 7.23
N LEU A 131 -26.41 -23.71 7.02
CA LEU A 131 -25.59 -24.29 8.09
C LEU A 131 -24.46 -23.34 8.49
N VAL A 132 -23.81 -22.69 7.51
CA VAL A 132 -22.74 -21.71 7.79
C VAL A 132 -23.31 -20.55 8.61
N GLU A 133 -24.49 -20.03 8.27
CA GLU A 133 -25.19 -18.98 9.01
C GLU A 133 -25.49 -19.39 10.46
N GLN A 134 -26.02 -20.60 10.66
CA GLN A 134 -26.24 -21.15 12.00
C GLN A 134 -24.94 -21.20 12.82
N LYS A 135 -23.81 -21.55 12.18
CA LYS A 135 -22.50 -21.61 12.85
C LYS A 135 -21.94 -20.22 13.14
N VAL A 136 -22.12 -19.25 12.24
CA VAL A 136 -21.79 -17.85 12.50
C VAL A 136 -22.50 -17.35 13.76
N GLN A 137 -23.82 -17.57 13.84
CA GLN A 137 -24.64 -17.16 14.98
C GLN A 137 -24.25 -17.87 16.28
N ALA A 138 -23.96 -19.17 16.21
CA ALA A 138 -23.63 -19.97 17.39
C ALA A 138 -22.23 -19.67 17.95
N THR A 139 -21.27 -19.32 17.10
CA THR A 139 -19.85 -19.22 17.48
C THR A 139 -19.31 -17.79 17.52
N GLY A 140 -19.97 -16.85 16.84
CA GLY A 140 -19.45 -15.50 16.59
C GLY A 140 -18.27 -15.45 15.61
N VAL A 141 -17.80 -16.58 15.08
CA VAL A 141 -16.79 -16.62 14.03
C VAL A 141 -17.47 -16.25 12.72
N ARG A 142 -16.99 -15.19 12.06
CA ARG A 142 -17.58 -14.69 10.82
C ARG A 142 -16.99 -15.41 9.60
N VAL A 143 -17.69 -15.39 8.47
CA VAL A 143 -17.22 -15.99 7.22
C VAL A 143 -17.14 -14.95 6.11
N ALA A 144 -15.94 -14.73 5.59
CA ALA A 144 -15.69 -13.94 4.39
C ALA A 144 -15.59 -14.88 3.18
N ILE A 145 -16.63 -14.92 2.34
CA ILE A 145 -16.68 -15.79 1.16
C ILE A 145 -15.75 -15.22 0.08
N HIS A 146 -14.75 -16.01 -0.31
CA HIS A 146 -13.70 -15.59 -1.24
C HIS A 146 -14.09 -15.79 -2.70
N ILE A 147 -13.87 -14.74 -3.50
CA ILE A 147 -14.11 -14.74 -4.94
C ILE A 147 -12.88 -15.27 -5.70
N HIS A 148 -13.08 -16.02 -6.78
CA HIS A 148 -11.99 -16.70 -7.51
C HIS A 148 -11.73 -16.19 -8.93
N GLY A 149 -12.47 -15.18 -9.39
CA GLY A 149 -12.44 -14.75 -10.79
C GLY A 149 -12.95 -15.85 -11.72
N ASN A 150 -12.44 -15.89 -12.96
CA ASN A 150 -12.89 -16.84 -14.00
C ASN A 150 -12.29 -18.25 -13.89
N ARG A 151 -11.82 -18.65 -12.71
CA ARG A 151 -11.57 -20.08 -12.48
C ARG A 151 -12.95 -20.76 -12.54
N LYS A 152 -13.06 -21.98 -13.06
CA LYS A 152 -14.32 -22.77 -13.03
C LYS A 152 -14.68 -23.19 -11.59
N ASN A 153 -14.82 -22.20 -10.72
CA ASN A 153 -15.00 -22.29 -9.29
C ASN A 153 -16.27 -21.52 -8.92
N LEU A 154 -16.78 -21.79 -7.72
CA LEU A 154 -17.80 -20.97 -7.09
C LEU A 154 -17.31 -19.53 -6.91
N TYR A 155 -18.27 -18.61 -6.92
CA TYR A 155 -18.06 -17.20 -6.60
C TYR A 155 -17.06 -16.50 -7.54
N PRO A 156 -17.40 -16.32 -8.82
CA PRO A 156 -16.51 -15.62 -9.75
C PRO A 156 -16.21 -14.18 -9.31
N ASP A 157 -17.21 -13.47 -8.80
CA ASP A 157 -17.10 -12.06 -8.42
C ASP A 157 -17.91 -11.71 -7.17
N ALA A 158 -17.76 -10.48 -6.69
CA ALA A 158 -18.46 -10.00 -5.50
C ALA A 158 -19.99 -9.99 -5.68
N ALA A 159 -20.48 -9.78 -6.91
CA ALA A 159 -21.92 -9.78 -7.20
C ALA A 159 -22.55 -11.16 -6.96
N SER A 160 -21.84 -12.22 -7.38
CA SER A 160 -22.26 -13.61 -7.22
C SER A 160 -22.35 -14.05 -5.77
N VAL A 161 -21.51 -13.50 -4.89
CA VAL A 161 -21.59 -13.72 -3.44
C VAL A 161 -22.71 -12.87 -2.85
N TYR A 162 -22.73 -11.57 -3.15
CA TYR A 162 -23.67 -10.60 -2.58
C TYR A 162 -25.13 -11.01 -2.78
N SER A 163 -25.48 -11.54 -3.96
CA SER A 163 -26.83 -12.01 -4.26
C SER A 163 -27.33 -13.12 -3.33
N LEU A 164 -26.42 -13.91 -2.74
CA LEU A 164 -26.73 -15.02 -1.85
C LEU A 164 -26.78 -14.62 -0.36
N ILE A 165 -26.11 -13.53 0.02
CA ILE A 165 -25.90 -13.17 1.44
C ILE A 165 -26.43 -11.79 1.85
N LYS A 166 -26.89 -10.96 0.92
CA LYS A 166 -27.37 -9.59 1.22
C LYS A 166 -28.47 -9.57 2.29
N ASP A 167 -29.36 -10.56 2.30
CA ASP A 167 -30.50 -10.63 3.22
C ASP A 167 -30.25 -11.61 4.40
N ARG A 168 -29.01 -12.09 4.57
CA ARG A 168 -28.59 -13.03 5.63
C ARG A 168 -27.88 -12.31 6.79
N ASP A 169 -27.50 -13.08 7.80
CA ASP A 169 -26.71 -12.64 8.95
C ASP A 169 -25.47 -11.80 8.52
N PRO A 170 -25.23 -10.63 9.13
CA PRO A 170 -24.08 -9.78 8.81
C PRO A 170 -22.71 -10.42 9.06
N GLY A 171 -22.66 -11.53 9.80
CA GLY A 171 -21.45 -12.34 9.96
C GLY A 171 -21.11 -13.18 8.72
N LEU A 172 -21.95 -13.18 7.68
CA LEU A 172 -21.60 -13.59 6.32
C LEU A 172 -21.21 -12.36 5.50
N GLY A 173 -20.00 -12.37 4.94
CA GLY A 173 -19.48 -11.30 4.11
C GLY A 173 -18.66 -11.80 2.93
N ILE A 174 -17.98 -10.87 2.28
CA ILE A 174 -17.20 -11.07 1.07
C ILE A 174 -15.72 -10.85 1.40
N CYS A 175 -14.88 -11.79 0.97
CA CYS A 175 -13.45 -11.54 0.80
C CYS A 175 -13.23 -11.08 -0.65
N VAL A 176 -13.04 -9.78 -0.86
CA VAL A 176 -12.76 -9.25 -2.20
C VAL A 176 -11.30 -9.45 -2.52
N ASP A 177 -11.02 -10.29 -3.51
CA ASP A 177 -9.71 -10.38 -4.13
C ASP A 177 -9.65 -9.39 -5.30
N VAL A 178 -8.84 -8.34 -5.14
CA VAL A 178 -8.79 -7.25 -6.12
C VAL A 178 -8.09 -7.68 -7.42
N GLY A 179 -7.15 -8.62 -7.36
CA GLY A 179 -6.47 -9.17 -8.51
C GLY A 179 -7.39 -10.08 -9.33
N HIS A 180 -8.23 -10.87 -8.67
CA HIS A 180 -9.29 -11.65 -9.31
C HIS A 180 -10.36 -10.74 -9.93
N THR A 181 -10.75 -9.67 -9.25
CA THR A 181 -11.73 -8.70 -9.75
C THR A 181 -11.25 -8.04 -11.04
N ILE A 182 -10.02 -7.51 -11.08
CA ILE A 182 -9.51 -6.84 -12.29
C ILE A 182 -9.31 -7.80 -13.46
N ARG A 183 -9.02 -9.08 -13.20
CA ARG A 183 -8.91 -10.11 -14.26
C ARG A 183 -10.24 -10.45 -14.93
N LEU A 184 -11.36 -10.09 -14.30
CA LEU A 184 -12.69 -10.09 -14.92
C LEU A 184 -13.00 -8.80 -15.69
N ASN A 185 -12.01 -7.91 -15.84
CA ASN A 185 -12.18 -6.56 -16.38
C ASN A 185 -13.21 -5.74 -15.58
N GLN A 186 -13.29 -5.99 -14.27
CA GLN A 186 -14.12 -5.24 -13.33
C GLN A 186 -13.23 -4.33 -12.47
N ASP A 187 -13.72 -3.14 -12.15
CA ASP A 187 -13.02 -2.20 -11.26
C ASP A 187 -13.14 -2.65 -9.79
N PRO A 188 -12.02 -3.00 -9.12
CA PRO A 188 -12.06 -3.41 -7.71
C PRO A 188 -12.51 -2.30 -6.75
N ALA A 189 -12.16 -1.04 -7.01
CA ALA A 189 -12.56 0.08 -6.15
C ALA A 189 -14.08 0.32 -6.24
N ALA A 190 -14.64 0.24 -7.46
CA ALA A 190 -16.08 0.30 -7.66
C ALA A 190 -16.80 -0.88 -6.97
N ALA A 191 -16.26 -2.09 -7.02
CA ALA A 191 -16.81 -3.26 -6.34
C ALA A 191 -16.82 -3.08 -4.81
N ILE A 192 -15.71 -2.58 -4.23
CA ILE A 192 -15.60 -2.29 -2.79
C ILE A 192 -16.67 -1.29 -2.34
N ARG A 193 -16.85 -0.17 -3.09
CA ARG A 193 -17.87 0.83 -2.76
C ARG A 193 -19.29 0.26 -2.86
N LYS A 194 -19.55 -0.52 -3.93
CA LYS A 194 -20.88 -1.06 -4.23
C LYS A 194 -21.37 -2.09 -3.19
N TYR A 195 -20.47 -2.94 -2.69
CA TYR A 195 -20.83 -4.03 -1.75
C TYR A 195 -20.33 -3.76 -0.31
N SER A 196 -20.21 -2.48 0.04
CA SER A 196 -19.56 -1.98 1.26
C SER A 196 -20.14 -2.51 2.57
N ASP A 197 -21.43 -2.83 2.59
CA ASP A 197 -22.17 -3.42 3.73
C ASP A 197 -21.84 -4.91 3.99
N ARG A 198 -21.11 -5.54 3.06
CA ARG A 198 -20.73 -6.97 3.15
C ARG A 198 -19.23 -7.21 2.98
N ILE A 199 -18.39 -6.19 2.81
CA ILE A 199 -16.93 -6.39 2.73
C ILE A 199 -16.36 -6.77 4.10
N MET A 200 -15.70 -7.92 4.19
CA MET A 200 -15.15 -8.43 5.45
C MET A 200 -13.64 -8.64 5.41
N ASP A 201 -13.09 -9.08 4.27
CA ASP A 201 -11.65 -9.25 4.06
C ASP A 201 -11.26 -8.75 2.65
N ILE A 202 -10.02 -8.30 2.49
CA ILE A 202 -9.45 -7.96 1.18
C ILE A 202 -8.22 -8.81 0.95
N GLN A 203 -8.12 -9.45 -0.22
CA GLN A 203 -6.88 -10.04 -0.72
C GLN A 203 -6.28 -9.14 -1.79
N LEU A 204 -5.05 -8.69 -1.55
CA LEU A 204 -4.34 -7.71 -2.37
C LEU A 204 -3.13 -8.35 -3.07
N TRP A 205 -3.18 -8.35 -4.40
CA TRP A 205 -2.07 -8.64 -5.29
C TRP A 205 -2.36 -8.00 -6.65
N ASP A 206 -1.31 -7.57 -7.37
CA ASP A 206 -1.45 -6.82 -8.63
C ASP A 206 -1.40 -7.76 -9.85
N SER A 207 -2.09 -7.37 -10.92
CA SER A 207 -2.20 -8.17 -12.13
C SER A 207 -1.51 -7.50 -13.31
N SER A 208 -0.89 -8.29 -14.18
CA SER A 208 -0.25 -7.79 -15.40
C SER A 208 -1.24 -7.37 -16.50
N SER A 209 -2.50 -7.82 -16.45
CA SER A 209 -3.54 -7.50 -17.45
C SER A 209 -4.95 -7.72 -16.90
N ALA A 210 -5.94 -7.05 -17.50
CA ALA A 210 -7.36 -7.16 -17.14
C ALA A 210 -8.02 -8.39 -17.80
N SER A 211 -7.37 -9.55 -17.68
CA SER A 211 -7.81 -10.78 -18.34
C SER A 211 -7.46 -12.02 -17.54
N ASN A 212 -8.01 -13.17 -17.93
CA ASN A 212 -7.72 -14.44 -17.29
C ASN A 212 -6.24 -14.84 -17.36
N GLU A 213 -5.51 -14.31 -18.33
CA GLU A 213 -4.08 -14.55 -18.55
C GLU A 213 -3.21 -13.64 -17.66
N GLY A 214 -3.81 -12.65 -17.02
CA GLY A 214 -3.15 -11.74 -16.08
C GLY A 214 -2.45 -12.51 -14.96
N LYS A 215 -1.14 -12.28 -14.84
CA LYS A 215 -0.28 -12.92 -13.84
C LYS A 215 -0.11 -12.00 -12.65
N ALA A 216 0.13 -12.58 -11.48
CA ALA A 216 0.60 -11.80 -10.35
C ALA A 216 1.91 -11.11 -10.70
N ILE A 217 2.00 -9.84 -10.36
CA ILE A 217 3.20 -9.01 -10.54
C ILE A 217 3.41 -8.15 -9.29
N LEU A 218 4.59 -7.55 -9.20
CA LEU A 218 4.91 -6.60 -8.15
C LEU A 218 3.92 -5.42 -8.18
N ALA A 219 3.39 -5.05 -7.01
CA ALA A 219 2.44 -3.94 -6.92
C ALA A 219 3.01 -2.65 -7.50
N GLY A 220 2.20 -1.93 -8.27
CA GLY A 220 2.62 -0.70 -8.96
C GLY A 220 3.26 -0.92 -10.34
N TYR A 221 3.60 -2.16 -10.68
CA TYR A 221 4.00 -2.56 -12.04
C TYR A 221 2.88 -3.26 -12.82
N GLY A 222 1.78 -3.58 -12.14
CA GLY A 222 0.58 -4.11 -12.80
C GLY A 222 -0.39 -3.02 -13.20
N ILE A 223 -1.65 -3.40 -13.30
CA ILE A 223 -2.74 -2.54 -13.81
C ILE A 223 -3.71 -2.08 -12.72
N LEU A 224 -3.54 -2.51 -11.47
CA LEU A 224 -4.41 -2.06 -10.39
C LEU A 224 -4.22 -0.57 -10.10
N ASN A 225 -5.34 0.16 -10.07
CA ASN A 225 -5.37 1.48 -9.46
C ASN A 225 -5.40 1.35 -7.93
N THR A 226 -4.24 1.02 -7.35
CA THR A 226 -4.09 0.76 -5.90
C THR A 226 -4.50 1.97 -5.06
N ALA A 227 -4.27 3.19 -5.57
CA ALA A 227 -4.69 4.42 -4.87
C ALA A 227 -6.20 4.53 -4.72
N ASP A 228 -6.96 4.26 -5.79
CA ASP A 228 -8.42 4.30 -5.71
C ASP A 228 -8.99 3.13 -4.88
N ILE A 229 -8.35 1.96 -4.89
CA ILE A 229 -8.73 0.83 -4.02
C ILE A 229 -8.59 1.22 -2.54
N LEU A 230 -7.43 1.77 -2.16
CA LEU A 230 -7.19 2.20 -0.78
C LEU A 230 -8.12 3.35 -0.38
N GLN A 231 -8.38 4.30 -1.29
CA GLN A 231 -9.34 5.37 -1.05
C GLN A 231 -10.76 4.82 -0.88
N ALA A 232 -11.20 3.85 -1.69
CA ALA A 232 -12.50 3.21 -1.55
C ALA A 232 -12.68 2.55 -0.17
N LEU A 233 -11.63 1.91 0.37
CA LEU A 233 -11.67 1.33 1.72
C LEU A 233 -11.80 2.41 2.80
N ILE A 234 -11.12 3.54 2.64
CA ILE A 234 -11.25 4.71 3.53
C ILE A 234 -12.67 5.28 3.46
N ASP A 235 -13.21 5.47 2.25
CA ASP A 235 -14.53 6.06 2.00
C ASP A 235 -15.64 5.27 2.70
N ILE A 236 -15.57 3.94 2.65
CA ILE A 236 -16.57 3.06 3.28
C ILE A 236 -16.30 2.83 4.77
N GLY A 237 -15.23 3.40 5.33
CA GLY A 237 -14.84 3.24 6.72
C GLY A 237 -14.42 1.81 7.08
N TYR A 238 -13.85 1.07 6.12
CA TYR A 238 -13.44 -0.32 6.31
C TYR A 238 -12.44 -0.45 7.46
N ALA A 239 -12.74 -1.35 8.40
CA ALA A 239 -11.95 -1.59 9.61
C ALA A 239 -11.43 -3.04 9.73
N GLY A 240 -11.43 -3.77 8.61
CA GLY A 240 -10.95 -5.15 8.55
C GLY A 240 -9.46 -5.25 8.23
N THR A 241 -9.08 -6.26 7.45
CA THR A 241 -7.69 -6.55 7.10
C THR A 241 -7.51 -6.49 5.59
N VAL A 242 -6.47 -5.79 5.14
CA VAL A 242 -5.98 -5.86 3.76
C VAL A 242 -4.82 -6.85 3.72
N SER A 243 -5.14 -8.09 3.35
CA SER A 243 -4.21 -9.21 3.35
C SER A 243 -3.43 -9.27 2.04
N VAL A 244 -2.13 -8.98 2.11
CA VAL A 244 -1.24 -9.08 0.95
C VAL A 244 -1.01 -10.55 0.60
N GLU A 245 -1.35 -10.94 -0.64
CA GLU A 245 -1.16 -12.28 -1.18
C GLU A 245 -0.23 -12.24 -2.39
N TYR A 246 0.98 -11.69 -2.24
CA TYR A 246 1.95 -11.68 -3.34
C TYR A 246 2.41 -13.09 -3.69
N TRP A 247 1.95 -13.63 -4.82
CA TRP A 247 2.26 -15.02 -5.23
C TRP A 247 3.11 -15.15 -6.49
N ALA A 248 3.62 -14.04 -7.05
CA ALA A 248 4.41 -14.05 -8.29
C ALA A 248 5.78 -14.76 -8.14
N ASP A 249 6.39 -14.71 -6.95
CA ASP A 249 7.64 -15.43 -6.65
C ASP A 249 7.51 -16.22 -5.35
N ALA A 250 7.37 -17.54 -5.46
CA ALA A 250 7.30 -18.44 -4.31
C ALA A 250 8.66 -18.72 -3.65
N LYS A 251 9.77 -18.46 -4.35
CA LYS A 251 11.13 -18.73 -3.84
C LYS A 251 11.63 -17.61 -2.93
N ALA A 252 11.23 -16.37 -3.21
CA ALA A 252 11.58 -15.21 -2.39
C ALA A 252 10.39 -14.24 -2.16
N PRO A 253 9.27 -14.73 -1.61
CA PRO A 253 8.02 -13.96 -1.49
C PRO A 253 8.13 -12.76 -0.54
N GLN A 254 9.11 -12.77 0.38
CA GLN A 254 9.34 -11.68 1.33
C GLN A 254 9.62 -10.35 0.65
N TYR A 255 10.30 -10.34 -0.51
CA TYR A 255 10.63 -9.08 -1.19
C TYR A 255 9.41 -8.45 -1.82
N GLY A 256 8.60 -9.23 -2.55
CA GLY A 256 7.36 -8.73 -3.16
C GLY A 256 6.29 -8.39 -2.13
N THR A 257 6.19 -9.15 -1.03
CA THR A 257 5.31 -8.83 0.09
C THR A 257 5.71 -7.52 0.76
N ALA A 258 6.98 -7.36 1.13
CA ALA A 258 7.48 -6.12 1.75
C ALA A 258 7.35 -4.91 0.84
N HIS A 259 7.66 -5.07 -0.46
CA HIS A 259 7.45 -4.03 -1.46
C HIS A 259 5.97 -3.61 -1.53
N THR A 260 5.06 -4.57 -1.60
CA THR A 260 3.62 -4.29 -1.73
C THR A 260 3.10 -3.53 -0.52
N ILE A 261 3.49 -3.94 0.70
CA ILE A 261 3.14 -3.23 1.93
C ILE A 261 3.70 -1.80 1.90
N GLY A 262 5.00 -1.64 1.61
CA GLY A 262 5.63 -0.32 1.55
C GLY A 262 5.03 0.60 0.48
N TYR A 263 4.66 0.05 -0.68
CA TYR A 263 3.97 0.77 -1.75
C TYR A 263 2.60 1.28 -1.29
N CYS A 264 1.80 0.42 -0.64
CA CYS A 264 0.49 0.79 -0.13
C CYS A 264 0.60 1.83 1.00
N GLU A 265 1.53 1.66 1.94
CA GLU A 265 1.80 2.63 3.00
C GLU A 265 2.25 3.99 2.44
N GLY A 266 3.06 3.99 1.38
CA GLY A 266 3.43 5.21 0.65
C GLY A 266 2.21 5.94 0.08
N ILE A 267 1.29 5.20 -0.55
CA ILE A 267 0.03 5.75 -1.05
C ILE A 267 -0.84 6.27 0.10
N LEU A 268 -1.01 5.51 1.18
CA LEU A 268 -1.80 5.93 2.34
C LEU A 268 -1.24 7.17 3.00
N SER A 269 0.09 7.31 3.06
CA SER A 269 0.75 8.52 3.55
C SER A 269 0.41 9.73 2.68
N MET A 270 0.23 9.55 1.37
CA MET A 270 -0.23 10.61 0.45
C MET A 270 -1.72 10.90 0.61
N LEU A 271 -2.57 9.88 0.72
CA LEU A 271 -4.04 10.03 0.89
C LEU A 271 -4.41 10.60 2.27
N SER A 272 -3.66 10.27 3.32
CA SER A 272 -3.94 10.70 4.69
C SER A 272 -3.44 12.11 4.99
N ARG A 273 -2.82 12.80 4.00
CA ARG A 273 -2.44 14.20 4.15
C ARG A 273 -3.70 15.01 4.43
N HIS A 274 -3.79 15.46 5.69
CA HIS A 274 -4.78 16.40 6.21
C HIS A 274 -4.93 17.61 5.27
N PRO A 275 -6.08 18.31 5.28
CA PRO A 275 -6.40 19.38 4.33
C PRO A 275 -5.16 20.24 4.09
N ALA A 276 -4.76 20.29 2.81
CA ALA A 276 -3.45 20.75 2.34
C ALA A 276 -2.85 21.79 3.30
N GLN A 277 -1.90 21.36 4.14
CA GLN A 277 -0.99 22.32 4.74
C GLN A 277 -0.46 23.17 3.59
N PRO A 278 -0.64 24.50 3.63
CA PRO A 278 -0.20 25.34 2.52
C PRO A 278 1.26 25.05 2.22
N HIS A 279 1.60 24.88 0.94
CA HIS A 279 2.97 24.57 0.53
C HIS A 279 3.95 25.57 1.15
N ASN A 280 5.14 25.09 1.50
CA ASN A 280 6.20 25.89 2.11
C ASN A 280 5.79 26.52 3.46
N THR A 281 5.01 25.81 4.26
CA THR A 281 4.72 26.15 5.66
C THR A 281 5.04 24.98 6.58
N LEU A 282 5.18 25.23 7.88
CA LEU A 282 5.36 24.20 8.90
C LEU A 282 4.16 24.24 9.85
N SER A 283 3.60 23.07 10.15
CA SER A 283 2.69 22.86 11.28
C SER A 283 3.33 23.26 12.62
N GLN A 284 2.49 23.45 13.63
CA GLN A 284 2.96 23.68 14.99
C GLN A 284 3.80 22.50 15.50
N GLN A 285 3.40 21.27 15.17
CA GLN A 285 4.12 20.07 15.58
C GLN A 285 5.49 19.96 14.91
N GLU A 286 5.60 20.27 13.61
CA GLU A 286 6.88 20.29 12.91
C GLU A 286 7.83 21.34 13.49
N LYS A 287 7.32 22.53 13.80
CA LYS A 287 8.11 23.55 14.50
C LYS A 287 8.59 23.05 15.86
N ALA A 288 7.72 22.41 16.65
CA ALA A 288 8.08 21.82 17.95
C ALA A 288 9.12 20.70 17.81
N ASN A 289 9.04 19.91 16.74
CA ASN A 289 9.98 18.85 16.40
C ASN A 289 11.28 19.36 15.73
N GLY A 290 11.45 20.68 15.60
CA GLY A 290 12.67 21.30 15.11
C GLY A 290 12.84 21.27 13.59
N TRP A 291 11.77 21.05 12.82
CA TRP A 291 11.81 21.11 11.36
C TRP A 291 12.13 22.52 10.85
N GLN A 292 12.79 22.59 9.70
CA GLN A 292 13.15 23.85 9.04
C GLN A 292 12.76 23.80 7.57
N LEU A 293 12.24 24.93 7.07
CA LEU A 293 11.98 25.12 5.64
C LEU A 293 13.29 25.35 4.89
N LEU A 294 13.53 24.54 3.86
CA LEU A 294 14.56 24.82 2.85
C LEU A 294 14.08 25.76 1.75
N PHE A 295 12.78 25.99 1.64
CA PHE A 295 12.20 26.92 0.68
C PHE A 295 10.89 27.46 1.26
N ASP A 296 10.64 28.76 1.08
CA ASP A 296 9.45 29.44 1.61
C ASP A 296 8.44 29.80 0.51
N GLY A 297 8.61 29.21 -0.68
CA GLY A 297 7.79 29.49 -1.85
C GLY A 297 8.12 30.82 -2.54
N LYS A 298 9.04 31.63 -2.00
CA LYS A 298 9.27 33.00 -2.48
C LYS A 298 10.73 33.30 -2.77
N THR A 299 11.63 32.82 -1.93
CA THR A 299 13.03 33.23 -1.91
C THR A 299 13.97 32.05 -2.06
N THR A 300 15.07 32.28 -2.76
CA THR A 300 16.12 31.27 -2.95
C THR A 300 17.20 31.37 -1.88
N ARG A 301 16.91 32.02 -0.74
CA ARG A 301 17.88 32.36 0.32
C ARG A 301 18.61 31.18 0.95
N ALA A 302 18.04 29.98 0.84
CA ALA A 302 18.64 28.77 1.38
C ALA A 302 19.48 28.03 0.33
N TRP A 303 19.52 28.52 -0.91
CA TRP A 303 20.12 27.87 -2.08
C TRP A 303 21.17 28.76 -2.73
N ARG A 304 22.11 28.11 -3.41
CA ARG A 304 23.12 28.72 -4.28
C ARG A 304 23.42 27.76 -5.43
N ALA A 305 24.00 28.26 -6.52
CA ALA A 305 24.55 27.37 -7.54
C ALA A 305 25.71 26.54 -6.95
N ILE A 306 25.86 25.31 -7.43
CA ILE A 306 27.03 24.49 -7.15
C ILE A 306 28.30 25.25 -7.56
N ASN A 307 29.37 25.11 -6.78
CA ASN A 307 30.65 25.81 -6.98
C ASN A 307 30.54 27.36 -6.97
N SER A 308 29.45 27.92 -6.46
CA SER A 308 29.21 29.37 -6.38
C SER A 308 28.70 29.79 -5.00
N THR A 309 28.81 31.08 -4.67
CA THR A 309 28.24 31.68 -3.45
C THR A 309 26.84 32.28 -3.68
N THR A 310 26.39 32.37 -4.93
CA THR A 310 25.12 33.01 -5.31
C THR A 310 24.18 32.03 -6.01
N PHE A 311 22.87 32.30 -5.95
CA PHE A 311 21.87 31.57 -6.72
C PHE A 311 22.06 31.83 -8.25
N PRO A 312 21.84 30.84 -9.13
CA PRO A 312 22.05 31.04 -10.56
C PRO A 312 21.11 32.11 -11.13
N LYS A 313 21.64 32.97 -12.01
CA LYS A 313 20.88 34.05 -12.66
C LYS A 313 19.89 33.55 -13.72
N GLN A 314 20.09 32.33 -14.22
CA GLN A 314 19.31 31.71 -15.29
C GLN A 314 19.15 30.21 -15.04
N GLY A 315 18.16 29.61 -15.70
CA GLY A 315 17.89 28.16 -15.62
C GLY A 315 17.11 27.72 -14.39
N TRP A 316 16.98 28.56 -13.37
CA TRP A 316 16.09 28.35 -12.22
C TRP A 316 15.21 29.59 -12.00
N ALA A 317 13.97 29.38 -11.58
CA ALA A 317 13.02 30.45 -11.28
C ALA A 317 12.11 30.07 -10.11
N VAL A 318 11.67 31.07 -9.33
CA VAL A 318 10.57 30.88 -8.39
C VAL A 318 9.26 31.27 -9.07
N LYS A 319 8.32 30.35 -9.20
CA LYS A 319 7.01 30.58 -9.82
C LYS A 319 5.92 29.83 -9.06
N ASN A 320 4.79 30.48 -8.78
CA ASN A 320 3.63 29.88 -8.11
C ASN A 320 3.93 29.20 -6.76
N GLY A 321 4.93 29.67 -6.00
CA GLY A 321 5.32 29.00 -4.75
C GLY A 321 6.29 27.84 -4.94
N GLU A 322 6.83 27.63 -6.15
CA GLU A 322 7.64 26.48 -6.54
C GLU A 322 9.03 26.95 -7.02
N LEU A 323 10.05 26.11 -6.85
CA LEU A 323 11.42 26.36 -7.31
C LEU A 323 11.69 25.58 -8.60
N GLN A 324 11.44 26.21 -9.73
CA GLN A 324 11.36 25.61 -11.06
C GLN A 324 12.70 25.61 -11.81
N VAL A 325 13.08 24.49 -12.43
CA VAL A 325 14.20 24.41 -13.38
C VAL A 325 13.65 24.62 -14.78
N ASN A 326 14.29 25.44 -15.61
CA ASN A 326 13.90 25.67 -17.01
C ASN A 326 14.49 24.59 -17.92
N ALA A 327 13.80 24.27 -19.02
CA ALA A 327 14.19 23.17 -19.91
C ALA A 327 15.50 23.50 -20.55
N SER A 328 16.30 22.45 -20.68
CA SER A 328 17.37 22.38 -21.64
C SER A 328 17.01 21.36 -22.71
N ASP A 329 17.80 21.37 -23.77
CA ASP A 329 17.90 20.39 -24.85
C ASP A 329 18.40 19.00 -24.39
N GLY A 330 18.30 18.66 -23.09
CA GLY A 330 18.71 17.37 -22.54
C GLY A 330 20.19 17.25 -22.15
N GLY A 331 21.00 18.30 -22.35
CA GLY A 331 22.39 18.33 -21.89
C GLY A 331 22.54 18.40 -20.36
N GLU A 332 23.45 17.61 -19.79
CA GLU A 332 23.71 17.56 -18.35
C GLU A 332 24.17 18.92 -17.80
N SER A 333 23.38 19.49 -16.88
CA SER A 333 23.67 20.80 -16.26
C SER A 333 23.90 21.94 -17.26
N ALA A 334 23.42 21.82 -18.51
CA ALA A 334 23.69 22.78 -19.58
C ALA A 334 23.13 24.19 -19.27
N ASN A 335 21.98 24.25 -18.60
CA ASN A 335 21.29 25.50 -18.28
C ASN A 335 21.72 26.08 -16.92
N GLY A 336 20.85 26.02 -15.90
CA GLY A 336 21.08 26.61 -14.58
C GLY A 336 22.03 25.82 -13.68
N GLY A 337 22.33 24.58 -14.04
CA GLY A 337 23.17 23.67 -13.25
C GLY A 337 22.49 23.16 -11.97
N ASP A 338 23.24 22.39 -11.20
CA ASP A 338 22.86 21.95 -9.87
C ASP A 338 22.79 23.15 -8.90
N ILE A 339 21.77 23.17 -8.05
CA ILE A 339 21.70 24.04 -6.89
C ILE A 339 21.93 23.22 -5.63
N VAL A 340 22.61 23.83 -4.65
CA VAL A 340 22.92 23.21 -3.37
C VAL A 340 22.49 24.13 -2.25
N THR A 341 22.18 23.55 -1.10
CA THR A 341 21.86 24.31 0.11
C THR A 341 23.08 25.15 0.54
N GLN A 342 22.82 26.36 1.03
CA GLN A 342 23.89 27.24 1.55
C GLN A 342 24.50 26.67 2.83
N LYS A 343 23.66 26.06 3.69
CA LYS A 343 24.09 25.38 4.90
C LYS A 343 24.41 23.93 4.60
N LYS A 344 25.43 23.39 5.27
CA LYS A 344 25.71 21.95 5.27
C LYS A 344 24.96 21.27 6.39
N TYR A 345 24.38 20.11 6.10
CA TYR A 345 23.63 19.31 7.06
C TYR A 345 24.28 17.92 7.19
N SER A 346 24.46 17.47 8.43
CA SER A 346 24.73 16.07 8.77
C SER A 346 23.40 15.33 9.00
N ARG A 347 23.43 14.06 9.43
CA ARG A 347 22.29 13.23 9.93
C ARG A 347 20.94 13.97 9.91
N PHE A 348 20.23 13.82 8.80
CA PHE A 348 19.00 14.56 8.52
C PHE A 348 17.86 13.63 8.12
N GLU A 349 16.64 14.11 8.31
CA GLU A 349 15.46 13.60 7.60
C GLU A 349 15.08 14.65 6.56
N LEU A 350 14.68 14.22 5.36
CA LEU A 350 14.25 15.11 4.30
C LEU A 350 12.90 14.66 3.74
N THR A 351 11.91 15.54 3.74
CA THR A 351 10.60 15.31 3.10
C THR A 351 10.46 16.24 1.93
N TRP A 352 10.05 15.79 0.74
CA TRP A 352 9.89 16.72 -0.37
C TRP A 352 8.77 16.32 -1.37
N GLU A 353 8.14 17.26 -2.12
CA GLU A 353 7.07 17.04 -3.14
C GLU A 353 7.37 17.26 -4.66
N TRP A 354 7.35 16.20 -5.49
CA TRP A 354 7.97 16.21 -6.83
C TRP A 354 6.90 16.28 -7.86
N LYS A 355 7.14 17.14 -8.83
CA LYS A 355 6.27 17.25 -9.97
C LYS A 355 7.15 17.22 -11.21
N MET A 356 6.93 16.22 -12.05
CA MET A 356 7.55 16.13 -13.36
C MET A 356 6.49 16.49 -14.40
N LEU A 357 6.66 17.59 -15.14
CA LEU A 357 5.72 17.98 -16.21
C LEU A 357 6.11 17.43 -17.58
N THR A 358 7.34 16.93 -17.73
CA THR A 358 7.88 16.46 -19.01
C THR A 358 8.29 15.00 -18.92
N THR A 359 7.95 14.21 -19.95
CA THR A 359 8.45 12.84 -20.09
C THR A 359 9.98 12.83 -20.22
N GLY A 360 10.66 11.96 -19.48
CA GLY A 360 12.11 11.77 -19.58
C GLY A 360 12.97 12.85 -18.91
N GLY A 361 12.46 13.55 -17.90
CA GLY A 361 13.25 14.51 -17.13
C GLY A 361 14.45 13.85 -16.45
N ASN A 362 15.63 14.42 -16.61
CA ASN A 362 16.89 13.99 -16.00
C ASN A 362 17.26 14.96 -14.87
N SER A 363 16.52 14.91 -13.78
CA SER A 363 16.75 15.75 -12.61
C SER A 363 16.32 14.98 -11.37
N GLY A 364 17.07 15.15 -10.28
CA GLY A 364 16.80 14.45 -9.04
C GLY A 364 17.23 15.24 -7.81
N LEU A 365 17.08 14.61 -6.65
CA LEU A 365 17.72 15.08 -5.43
C LEU A 365 19.09 14.42 -5.28
N LYS A 366 20.13 15.24 -5.16
CA LYS A 366 21.45 14.78 -4.73
C LYS A 366 21.69 15.04 -3.24
N TYR A 367 22.35 14.11 -2.58
CA TYR A 367 22.85 14.24 -1.20
C TYR A 367 24.30 13.76 -1.09
N PHE A 368 24.98 14.22 -0.04
CA PHE A 368 26.44 14.11 0.10
C PHE A 368 27.19 14.67 -1.13
N VAL A 369 26.73 15.83 -1.60
CA VAL A 369 27.30 16.49 -2.77
C VAL A 369 28.71 17.00 -2.48
N VAL A 370 29.64 16.69 -3.38
CA VAL A 370 31.02 17.17 -3.39
C VAL A 370 31.23 18.15 -4.54
N GLU A 371 31.73 19.34 -4.18
CA GLU A 371 32.03 20.45 -5.08
C GLU A 371 33.48 20.38 -5.60
N GLY A 372 33.75 20.97 -6.76
CA GLY A 372 35.10 21.17 -7.30
C GLY A 372 35.79 19.96 -7.94
N LEU A 373 35.12 18.80 -8.02
CA LEU A 373 35.68 17.59 -8.64
C LEU A 373 35.31 17.43 -10.13
N SER A 374 34.18 18.00 -10.56
CA SER A 374 33.71 17.87 -11.94
C SER A 374 34.39 18.89 -12.86
N SER A 375 34.71 18.46 -14.08
CA SER A 375 35.11 19.38 -15.16
C SER A 375 33.96 20.30 -15.58
N ASN A 376 32.71 19.90 -15.32
CA ASN A 376 31.53 20.74 -15.46
C ASN A 376 31.28 21.49 -14.14
N THR A 377 31.61 22.79 -14.11
CA THR A 377 31.47 23.63 -12.91
C THR A 377 30.02 23.84 -12.47
N LYS A 378 29.04 23.45 -13.30
CA LYS A 378 27.61 23.48 -12.98
C LYS A 378 27.08 22.15 -12.43
N TYR A 379 27.95 21.16 -12.22
CA TYR A 379 27.58 19.83 -11.76
C TYR A 379 28.27 19.48 -10.44
N GLY A 380 27.54 18.85 -9.52
CA GLY A 380 28.05 18.27 -8.29
C GLY A 380 27.94 16.74 -8.29
N TYR A 381 29.00 16.05 -7.87
CA TYR A 381 28.96 14.61 -7.63
C TYR A 381 28.29 14.32 -6.29
N GLY A 382 27.39 13.35 -6.25
CA GLY A 382 26.72 12.92 -5.02
C GLY A 382 25.89 11.66 -5.27
N LEU A 383 25.24 11.16 -4.23
CA LEU A 383 24.23 10.12 -4.38
C LEU A 383 22.92 10.76 -4.82
N GLU A 384 22.25 10.21 -5.83
CA GLU A 384 21.08 10.82 -6.47
C GLU A 384 19.84 9.92 -6.41
N TYR A 385 18.70 10.54 -6.12
CA TYR A 385 17.37 9.98 -6.36
C TYR A 385 16.76 10.70 -7.57
N GLN A 386 16.54 9.97 -8.68
CA GLN A 386 15.93 10.48 -9.91
C GLN A 386 14.59 9.80 -10.20
#